data_AF-A0A8G2I1C2-F1
#
_entry.id   AF-A0A8G2I1C2-F1
#
_cell.length_a   1.000
_cell.length_b   1.000
_cell.length_c   1.000
_cell.angle_alpha   90.00
_cell.angle_beta   90.00
_cell.angle_gamma   90.00
#
_symmetry.space_group_name_H-M   'P 1'
#
loop_
_entity.id
_entity.type
_entity.pdbx_description
1 polymer ?
#
loop_
_entity_poly.entity_id
_entity_poly.type
_entity_poly.pdbx_seq_one_letter_code
_entity_poly.pdbx_strand_id
1 'polypeptide(L)'
;MLFKEAQAFIENMYKECHYETQIINKRLHDIELEIKETGTYTHTEEELIYGAKMAWRNSNRCIGRLFWDSLNVIDARDVTDEASFLSSITYHITQATNEGKLKPYITIYAPKDGPKIFNN
;
A
#
# COMPACT_ATOMS: atom_id res chain seq x y z
N MET A 1 9.65 17.72 4.64
CA MET A 1 9.38 16.57 5.53
C MET A 1 8.99 15.35 4.69
N LEU A 2 7.93 15.47 3.86
CA LEU A 2 7.45 14.39 2.99
C LEU A 2 8.52 13.70 2.13
N PHE A 3 9.33 14.45 1.37
CA PHE A 3 10.36 13.84 0.51
C PHE A 3 11.38 13.00 1.29
N LYS A 4 11.73 13.38 2.53
CA LYS A 4 12.67 12.60 3.35
C LYS A 4 12.08 11.26 3.76
N GLU A 5 10.79 11.22 4.06
CA GLU A 5 10.06 9.99 4.40
C GLU A 5 9.89 9.10 3.17
N ALA A 6 9.52 9.68 2.03
CA ALA A 6 9.45 8.99 0.74
C ALA A 6 10.81 8.37 0.36
N GLN A 7 11.89 9.14 0.50
CA GLN A 7 13.25 8.67 0.24
C GLN A 7 13.62 7.49 1.13
N ALA A 8 13.36 7.57 2.44
CA ALA A 8 13.65 6.47 3.35
C ALA A 8 12.85 5.20 3.00
N PHE A 9 11.58 5.36 2.60
CA PHE A 9 10.76 4.24 2.14
C PHE A 9 11.32 3.58 0.87
N ILE A 10 11.55 4.37 -0.19
CA ILE A 10 12.05 3.86 -1.48
C ILE A 10 13.41 3.19 -1.31
N GLU A 11 14.33 3.81 -0.58
CA GLU A 11 15.64 3.21 -0.36
C GLU A 11 15.55 1.87 0.37
N ASN A 12 14.72 1.75 1.41
CA ASN A 12 14.59 0.50 2.14
C ASN A 12 13.96 -0.59 1.28
N MET A 13 12.82 -0.31 0.65
CA MET A 13 12.12 -1.26 -0.21
C MET A 13 13.02 -1.70 -1.37
N TYR A 14 13.60 -0.76 -2.12
CA TYR A 14 14.31 -1.09 -3.35
C TYR A 14 15.64 -1.80 -3.04
N LYS A 15 16.26 -1.54 -1.87
CA LYS A 15 17.41 -2.34 -1.40
C LYS A 15 17.00 -3.76 -1.04
N GLU A 16 15.85 -3.96 -0.39
CA GLU A 16 15.31 -5.31 -0.11
C GLU A 16 14.95 -6.07 -1.41
N CYS A 17 14.50 -5.37 -2.45
CA CYS A 17 14.26 -5.94 -3.78
C CYS A 17 15.51 -6.04 -4.67
N HIS A 18 16.70 -5.70 -4.15
CA HIS A 18 17.97 -5.74 -4.90
C HIS A 18 17.98 -4.90 -6.19
N TYR A 19 17.25 -3.78 -6.22
CA TYR A 19 17.27 -2.87 -7.35
C TYR A 19 18.57 -2.07 -7.42
N GLU A 20 19.00 -1.78 -8.65
CA GLU A 20 20.20 -1.00 -8.90
C GLU A 20 20.02 0.45 -8.43
N THR A 21 21.12 1.06 -7.96
CA THR A 21 21.16 2.45 -7.50
C THR A 21 20.63 3.42 -8.56
N GLN A 22 20.84 3.14 -9.85
CA GLN A 22 20.31 3.97 -10.94
C GLN A 22 18.77 4.00 -10.94
N ILE A 23 18.11 2.87 -10.69
CA ILE A 23 16.65 2.75 -10.64
C ILE A 23 16.12 3.51 -9.41
N ILE A 24 16.77 3.35 -8.26
CA ILE A 24 16.43 4.08 -7.02
C ILE A 24 16.49 5.59 -7.27
N ASN A 25 17.61 6.09 -7.79
CA ASN A 25 17.80 7.52 -8.03
C ASN A 25 16.80 8.08 -9.05
N LYS A 26 16.49 7.31 -10.09
CA LYS A 26 15.46 7.70 -11.06
C LYS A 26 14.10 7.85 -10.37
N ARG A 27 13.68 6.85 -9.59
CA ARG A 27 12.39 6.91 -8.88
C ARG A 27 12.33 8.08 -7.89
N LEU A 28 13.41 8.33 -7.14
CA LEU A 28 13.50 9.46 -6.23
C LEU A 28 13.36 10.81 -6.96
N HIS A 29 13.94 10.92 -8.16
CA HIS A 29 13.79 12.12 -8.99
C HIS A 29 12.33 12.33 -9.40
N ASP A 30 11.65 11.29 -9.87
CA ASP A 30 10.24 11.34 -10.27
C ASP A 30 9.34 11.78 -9.09
N ILE A 31 9.58 11.23 -7.89
CA ILE A 31 8.87 11.61 -6.66
C ILE A 31 9.14 13.07 -6.29
N GLU A 32 10.39 13.53 -6.39
CA GLU A 32 10.74 14.91 -6.06
C GLU A 32 10.01 15.90 -6.97
N LEU A 33 9.89 15.59 -8.26
CA LEU A 33 9.15 16.38 -9.23
C LEU A 33 7.65 16.40 -8.90
N GLU A 34 7.02 15.23 -8.70
CA GLU A 34 5.57 15.14 -8.42
C GLU A 34 5.20 15.89 -7.14
N ILE A 35 6.04 15.82 -6.09
CA ILE A 35 5.84 16.57 -4.85
C ILE A 35 5.91 18.08 -5.09
N LYS A 36 6.84 18.56 -5.92
CA LYS A 36 6.95 19.99 -6.25
C LYS A 36 5.72 20.48 -7.02
N GLU A 37 5.15 19.66 -7.88
CA GLU A 37 4.03 20.03 -8.75
C GLU A 37 2.66 19.90 -8.05
N THR A 38 2.45 18.83 -7.28
CA THR A 38 1.12 18.46 -6.74
C THR A 38 1.03 18.55 -5.22
N GLY A 39 2.17 18.67 -4.53
CA GLY A 39 2.28 18.67 -3.06
C GLY A 39 2.44 17.28 -2.44
N THR A 40 2.17 16.20 -3.20
CA THR A 40 2.33 14.80 -2.78
C THR A 40 2.92 13.96 -3.91
N TYR A 41 3.05 12.64 -3.71
CA TYR A 41 3.40 11.72 -4.79
C TYR A 41 2.51 10.49 -4.77
N THR A 42 2.49 9.78 -5.89
CA THR A 42 1.70 8.57 -6.08
C THR A 42 2.61 7.35 -6.05
N HIS A 43 2.33 6.41 -5.13
CA HIS A 43 3.01 5.12 -5.12
C HIS A 43 2.72 4.33 -6.40
N THR A 44 3.73 3.63 -6.92
CA THR A 44 3.49 2.56 -7.90
C THR A 44 2.67 1.44 -7.25
N GLU A 45 2.06 0.58 -8.06
CA GLU A 45 1.35 -0.60 -7.55
C GLU A 45 2.29 -1.50 -6.73
N GLU A 46 3.51 -1.74 -7.23
CA GLU A 46 4.52 -2.52 -6.52
C GLU A 46 4.89 -1.91 -5.16
N GLU A 47 5.09 -0.59 -5.11
CA GLU A 47 5.38 0.13 -3.87
C GLU A 47 4.23 0.02 -2.88
N LEU A 48 2.99 0.08 -3.35
CA LEU A 48 1.81 -0.05 -2.50
C LEU A 48 1.71 -1.46 -1.90
N ILE A 49 1.92 -2.49 -2.73
CA ILE A 49 1.91 -3.90 -2.32
C ILE A 49 3.01 -4.16 -1.28
N TYR A 50 4.24 -3.79 -1.59
CA TYR A 50 5.38 -4.04 -0.72
C TYR A 50 5.31 -3.20 0.56
N GLY A 51 4.90 -1.94 0.46
CA GLY A 51 4.73 -1.05 1.60
C GLY A 51 3.68 -1.56 2.58
N ALA A 52 2.55 -2.10 2.10
CA ALA A 52 1.55 -2.71 2.97
C ALA A 52 2.09 -3.95 3.71
N LYS A 53 2.85 -4.79 3.02
CA LYS A 53 3.54 -5.94 3.63
C LYS A 53 4.56 -5.48 4.68
N MET A 54 5.39 -4.49 4.38
CA MET A 54 6.34 -3.90 5.33
C MET A 54 5.62 -3.32 6.56
N ALA A 55 4.48 -2.65 6.38
CA ALA A 55 3.70 -2.09 7.48
C ALA A 55 3.22 -3.19 8.45
N TRP A 56 2.75 -4.33 7.92
CA TRP A 56 2.40 -5.48 8.76
C TRP A 56 3.65 -6.08 9.43
N ARG A 57 4.75 -6.28 8.71
CA ARG A 57 6.03 -6.77 9.27
C ARG A 57 6.53 -5.89 10.42
N ASN A 58 6.33 -4.58 10.32
CA ASN A 58 6.78 -3.60 11.32
C ASN A 58 5.72 -3.31 12.41
N SER A 59 4.57 -4.00 12.39
CA SER A 59 3.54 -3.84 13.41
C SER A 59 3.94 -4.53 14.73
N ASN A 60 4.63 -3.79 15.61
CA ASN A 60 5.19 -4.30 16.87
C ASN A 60 4.21 -5.05 17.78
N ARG A 61 2.90 -4.79 17.66
CA ARG A 61 1.84 -5.41 18.47
C ARG A 61 1.25 -6.68 17.85
N CYS A 62 1.68 -7.09 16.65
CA CYS A 62 1.15 -8.27 15.97
C CYS A 62 2.08 -9.48 16.20
N ILE A 63 1.56 -10.56 16.80
CA ILE A 63 2.32 -11.81 16.95
C ILE A 63 2.41 -12.60 15.63
N GLY A 64 1.39 -12.51 14.77
CA GLY A 64 1.27 -13.26 13.52
C GLY A 64 2.10 -12.76 12.34
N ARG A 65 3.19 -12.02 12.59
CA ARG A 65 4.00 -11.38 11.55
C ARG A 65 4.79 -12.35 10.68
N LEU A 66 4.85 -13.65 11.02
CA LEU A 66 5.51 -14.65 10.18
C LEU A 66 4.96 -14.67 8.74
N PHE A 67 3.66 -14.41 8.58
CA PHE A 67 2.96 -14.47 7.30
C PHE A 67 2.92 -13.13 6.55
N TRP A 68 3.72 -12.15 6.96
CA TRP A 68 3.67 -10.78 6.41
C TRP A 68 3.76 -10.72 4.87
N ASP A 69 4.57 -11.59 4.28
CA ASP A 69 4.78 -11.64 2.83
C ASP A 69 3.63 -12.32 2.05
N SER A 70 2.73 -13.04 2.73
CA SER A 70 1.56 -13.64 2.08
C SER A 70 0.33 -12.73 2.03
N LEU A 71 0.46 -11.47 2.47
CA LEU A 71 -0.60 -10.48 2.42
C LEU A 71 -1.06 -10.24 0.98
N ASN A 72 -2.37 -10.41 0.76
CA ASN A 72 -3.01 -10.06 -0.51
C ASN A 72 -3.44 -8.60 -0.45
N VAL A 73 -2.86 -7.77 -1.31
CA VAL A 73 -3.12 -6.33 -1.34
C VAL A 73 -4.03 -6.05 -2.53
N ILE A 74 -5.12 -5.34 -2.29
CA ILE A 74 -6.05 -4.86 -3.32
C ILE A 74 -5.88 -3.35 -3.41
N ASP A 75 -5.43 -2.88 -4.58
CA ASP A 75 -5.43 -1.46 -4.90
C ASP A 75 -6.85 -1.04 -5.29
N ALA A 76 -7.46 -0.16 -4.49
CA ALA A 76 -8.78 0.41 -4.69
C ALA A 76 -8.71 1.94 -4.61
N ARG A 77 -7.56 2.53 -4.96
CA ARG A 77 -7.35 3.99 -4.95
C ARG A 77 -8.21 4.72 -5.98
N ASP A 78 -8.72 4.01 -6.98
CA ASP A 78 -9.61 4.50 -8.04
C ASP A 78 -11.11 4.45 -7.68
N VAL A 79 -11.48 3.78 -6.59
CA VAL A 79 -12.86 3.66 -6.13
C VAL A 79 -13.35 4.99 -5.57
N THR A 80 -14.25 5.63 -6.33
CA THR A 80 -14.78 6.97 -6.03
C THR A 80 -16.31 6.99 -5.92
N ASP A 81 -17.01 6.00 -6.47
CA ASP A 81 -18.46 5.88 -6.37
C ASP A 81 -18.90 4.89 -5.27
N GLU A 82 -20.10 5.11 -4.74
CA GLU A 82 -20.65 4.34 -3.62
C GLU A 82 -20.87 2.86 -3.97
N ALA A 83 -21.32 2.55 -5.19
CA ALA A 83 -21.62 1.18 -5.59
C ALA A 83 -20.34 0.34 -5.69
N SER A 84 -19.29 0.89 -6.30
CA SER A 84 -17.97 0.25 -6.37
C SER A 84 -17.35 0.10 -4.98
N PHE A 85 -17.53 1.08 -4.08
CA PHE A 85 -17.07 0.99 -2.70
C PHE A 85 -17.77 -0.13 -1.92
N LEU A 86 -19.10 -0.25 -1.99
CA LEU A 86 -19.81 -1.35 -1.35
C LEU A 86 -19.42 -2.70 -1.95
N SER A 87 -19.22 -2.75 -3.26
CA SER A 87 -18.73 -3.95 -3.97
C SER A 87 -17.34 -4.36 -3.47
N SER A 88 -16.39 -3.44 -3.35
CA SER A 88 -15.03 -3.75 -2.88
C SER A 88 -15.00 -4.26 -1.44
N ILE A 89 -15.90 -3.77 -0.57
CA ILE A 89 -16.04 -4.28 0.81
C ILE A 89 -16.55 -5.73 0.81
N THR A 90 -17.61 -6.03 0.07
CA THR A 90 -18.16 -7.40 0.02
C THR A 90 -17.19 -8.37 -0.66
N TYR A 91 -16.45 -7.91 -1.67
CA TYR A 91 -15.36 -8.65 -2.29
C TYR A 91 -14.27 -8.99 -1.28
N HIS A 92 -13.79 -8.00 -0.51
CA HIS A 92 -12.79 -8.23 0.54
C HIS A 92 -13.24 -9.31 1.52
N ILE A 93 -14.45 -9.18 2.08
CA ILE A 93 -14.99 -10.13 3.07
C ILE A 93 -15.06 -11.54 2.48
N THR A 94 -15.54 -11.67 1.24
CA THR A 94 -15.67 -12.95 0.54
C THR A 94 -14.31 -13.60 0.33
N GLN A 95 -13.34 -12.86 -0.21
CA GLN A 95 -12.00 -13.35 -0.51
C GLN A 95 -11.17 -13.64 0.75
N ALA A 96 -11.33 -12.84 1.80
CA ALA A 96 -10.68 -13.07 3.09
C ALA A 96 -11.25 -14.30 3.79
N THR A 97 -12.57 -14.51 3.71
CA THR A 97 -13.26 -15.67 4.32
C THR A 97 -12.84 -16.99 3.67
N ASN A 98 -12.76 -17.02 2.33
CA ASN A 98 -12.24 -18.15 1.54
C ASN A 98 -12.74 -19.53 2.04
N GLU A 99 -14.06 -19.67 2.23
CA GLU A 99 -14.71 -20.91 2.66
C GLU A 99 -14.12 -21.50 3.97
N GLY A 100 -13.67 -20.63 4.88
CA GLY A 100 -13.09 -20.99 6.17
C GLY A 100 -11.56 -21.12 6.16
N LYS A 101 -10.91 -21.13 4.99
CA LYS A 101 -9.45 -21.10 4.86
C LYS A 101 -8.96 -19.66 4.76
N LEU A 102 -9.04 -18.93 5.87
CA LEU A 102 -8.79 -17.49 5.91
C LEU A 102 -7.52 -17.07 5.16
N LYS A 103 -7.64 -16.01 4.36
CA LYS A 103 -6.52 -15.39 3.65
C LYS A 103 -6.29 -13.97 4.18
N PRO A 104 -5.04 -13.56 4.44
CA PRO A 104 -4.75 -12.18 4.85
C PRO A 104 -4.97 -11.25 3.66
N TYR A 105 -5.88 -10.30 3.80
CA TYR A 105 -6.20 -9.28 2.79
C TYR A 105 -6.13 -7.87 3.37
N ILE A 106 -5.77 -6.90 2.53
CA ILE A 106 -5.94 -5.48 2.78
C ILE A 106 -6.45 -4.82 1.50
N THR A 107 -7.41 -3.91 1.61
CA THR A 107 -7.91 -3.09 0.49
C THR A 107 -7.57 -1.64 0.77
N ILE A 108 -6.79 -1.02 -0.12
CA ILE A 108 -6.27 0.33 0.07
C ILE A 108 -7.06 1.29 -0.81
N TYR A 109 -7.80 2.20 -0.16
CA TYR A 109 -8.56 3.25 -0.82
C TYR A 109 -7.74 4.52 -1.07
N ALA A 110 -8.32 5.48 -1.77
CA ALA A 110 -7.67 6.73 -2.10
C ALA A 110 -7.15 7.44 -0.82
N PRO A 111 -5.89 7.92 -0.82
CA PRO A 111 -5.30 8.56 0.36
C PRO A 111 -5.90 9.95 0.66
N LYS A 112 -6.62 10.53 -0.31
CA LYS A 112 -7.30 11.81 -0.22
C LYS A 112 -8.62 11.74 -0.97
N ASP A 113 -9.66 12.37 -0.43
CA ASP A 113 -11.01 12.44 -1.01
C ASP A 113 -11.63 11.06 -1.35
N GLY A 114 -11.22 10.02 -0.62
CA GLY A 114 -11.72 8.65 -0.77
C GLY A 114 -12.85 8.27 0.21
N PRO A 115 -13.42 7.05 0.05
CA PRO A 115 -14.41 6.52 0.97
C PRO A 115 -13.92 6.45 2.41
N LYS A 116 -14.80 6.74 3.38
CA LYS A 116 -14.48 6.73 4.81
C LYS A 116 -15.23 5.63 5.54
N ILE A 117 -14.49 4.78 6.25
CA ILE A 117 -15.02 3.70 7.10
C ILE A 117 -15.03 4.18 8.56
N PHE A 118 -16.10 3.91 9.28
CA PHE A 118 -16.29 4.31 10.70
C PHE A 118 -16.36 3.11 11.66
N ASN A 119 -16.42 1.89 11.13
CA ASN A 119 -16.37 0.66 11.90
C ASN A 119 -14.97 0.50 12.53
N ASN A 120 -14.91 -0.16 13.69
CA ASN A 120 -13.64 -0.48 14.38
C ASN A 120 -12.82 -1.54 13.64
#